data_AF-A0A9N8EVD1-F1
#
_entry.id   AF-A0A9N8EVD1-F1
#
_cell.length_a   1.000
_cell.length_b   1.000
_cell.length_c   1.000
_cell.angle_alpha   90.00
_cell.angle_beta   90.00
_cell.angle_gamma   90.00
#
_symmetry.space_group_name_H-M   'P 1'
#
loop_
_entity.id
_entity.type
_entity.pdbx_description
1 polymer ?
#
loop_
_entity_poly.entity_id
_entity_poly.type
_entity_poly.pdbx_seq_one_letter_code
_entity_poly.pdbx_strand_id
1 'polypeptide(L)'
;MKVSMRLLLIVLVTLLGSALASYGSTREEIIANRERRKEHLQKLLEEARETKDNHVSGRKLLSEEELTAVDRKINAFERKMETMQGEMDEREIERVLQREQLRAERDEKRRRERRQRASEL
;
A
#
# COMPACT_ATOMS: atom_id res chain seq x y z
N MET A 1 -4.23 -31.32 -27.10
CA MET A 1 -3.53 -30.23 -26.37
C MET A 1 -4.47 -29.70 -25.29
N LYS A 2 -4.27 -30.09 -24.02
CA LYS A 2 -5.06 -29.58 -22.88
C LYS A 2 -4.38 -28.31 -22.40
N VAL A 3 -4.79 -27.15 -22.90
CA VAL A 3 -4.38 -25.88 -22.32
C VAL A 3 -4.94 -25.86 -20.90
N SER A 4 -4.04 -25.97 -19.91
CA SER A 4 -4.38 -26.09 -18.51
C SER A 4 -5.32 -24.96 -18.08
N MET A 5 -6.53 -25.30 -17.63
CA MET A 5 -7.56 -24.37 -17.13
C MET A 5 -7.03 -23.38 -16.07
N ARG A 6 -5.93 -23.74 -15.40
CA ARG A 6 -5.18 -22.90 -14.46
C ARG A 6 -4.47 -21.71 -15.12
N LEU A 7 -3.92 -21.88 -16.33
CA LEU A 7 -3.31 -20.80 -17.11
C LEU A 7 -4.36 -19.80 -17.59
N LEU A 8 -5.55 -20.29 -17.95
CA LEU A 8 -6.66 -19.45 -18.38
C LEU A 8 -7.23 -18.65 -17.20
N LEU A 9 -7.28 -19.23 -15.99
CA LEU A 9 -7.70 -18.53 -14.78
C LEU A 9 -6.69 -17.44 -14.35
N ILE A 10 -5.39 -17.70 -14.45
CA ILE A 10 -4.35 -16.70 -14.10
C ILE A 10 -4.40 -15.51 -15.07
N VAL A 11 -4.58 -15.77 -16.37
CA VAL A 11 -4.73 -14.71 -17.38
C VAL A 11 -6.03 -13.92 -17.18
N LEU A 12 -7.12 -14.57 -16.76
CA LEU A 12 -8.39 -13.89 -16.47
C LEU A 12 -8.27 -12.97 -15.25
N VAL A 13 -7.58 -13.39 -14.19
CA VAL A 13 -7.38 -12.58 -12.97
C VAL A 13 -6.46 -11.39 -13.24
N THR A 14 -5.43 -11.54 -14.09
CA THR A 14 -4.54 -10.42 -14.44
C THR A 14 -5.21 -9.41 -15.40
N LEU A 15 -6.08 -9.87 -16.30
CA LEU A 15 -6.89 -9.01 -17.17
C LEU A 15 -8.00 -8.27 -16.40
N LEU A 16 -8.65 -8.90 -15.42
CA LEU A 16 -9.60 -8.21 -14.54
C LEU A 16 -8.92 -7.22 -13.59
N GLY A 17 -7.72 -7.53 -13.10
CA GLY A 17 -6.94 -6.61 -12.26
C GLY A 17 -6.51 -5.33 -12.99
N SER A 18 -6.39 -5.36 -14.32
CA SER A 18 -6.02 -4.20 -15.14
C SER A 18 -7.22 -3.38 -15.62
N ALA A 19 -8.45 -3.91 -15.55
CA ALA A 19 -9.68 -3.19 -15.89
C ALA A 19 -10.20 -2.27 -14.76
N LEU A 20 -9.79 -2.50 -13.50
CA LEU A 20 -10.16 -1.65 -12.35
C LEU A 20 -9.34 -0.35 -12.25
N ALA A 21 -8.37 -0.13 -13.15
CA ALA A 21 -7.43 0.99 -13.07
C ALA A 21 -7.98 2.34 -13.61
N SER A 22 -9.29 2.53 -13.74
CA SER A 22 -9.86 3.74 -14.36
C SER A 22 -11.09 4.37 -13.68
N TYR A 23 -11.44 4.00 -12.45
CA TYR A 23 -12.39 4.78 -11.64
C TYR A 23 -11.67 5.20 -10.35
N GLY A 24 -11.73 6.49 -9.99
CA GLY A 24 -11.12 6.99 -8.76
C GLY A 24 -11.57 6.15 -7.55
N SER A 25 -10.71 5.94 -6.55
CA SER A 25 -11.00 4.95 -5.52
C SER A 25 -12.35 5.25 -4.88
N THR A 26 -13.22 4.26 -4.81
CA THR A 26 -14.50 4.41 -4.12
C THR A 26 -14.26 4.59 -2.62
N ARG A 27 -15.27 5.12 -1.91
CA ARG A 27 -15.25 5.25 -0.43
C ARG A 27 -14.89 3.91 0.23
N GLU A 28 -15.49 2.83 -0.25
CA GLU A 28 -15.26 1.47 0.22
C GLU A 28 -13.83 1.00 -0.03
N GLU A 29 -13.26 1.32 -1.19
CA GLU A 29 -11.86 1.01 -1.51
C GLU A 29 -10.88 1.76 -0.62
N ILE A 30 -11.16 3.02 -0.28
CA ILE A 30 -10.33 3.82 0.64
C ILE A 30 -10.32 3.21 2.03
N ILE A 31 -11.50 2.81 2.54
CA ILE A 31 -11.64 2.15 3.84
C ILE A 31 -10.92 0.80 3.82
N ALA A 32 -11.19 -0.04 2.81
CA ALA A 32 -10.55 -1.35 2.66
C ALA A 32 -9.02 -1.25 2.48
N ASN A 33 -8.52 -0.20 1.83
CA ASN A 33 -7.09 0.07 1.73
C ASN A 33 -6.51 0.52 3.08
N ARG A 34 -7.25 1.33 3.86
CA ARG A 34 -6.82 1.67 5.23
C ARG A 34 -6.70 0.43 6.11
N GLU A 35 -7.67 -0.47 6.08
CA GLU A 35 -7.63 -1.72 6.86
C GLU A 35 -6.46 -2.61 6.43
N ARG A 36 -6.28 -2.84 5.12
CA ARG A 36 -5.11 -3.58 4.60
C ARG A 36 -3.77 -2.96 5.04
N ARG A 37 -3.69 -1.63 5.10
CA ARG A 37 -2.49 -0.93 5.59
C ARG A 37 -2.29 -1.11 7.09
N LYS A 38 -3.36 -1.15 7.90
CA LYS A 38 -3.27 -1.46 9.34
C LYS A 38 -2.74 -2.86 9.55
N GLU A 39 -3.30 -3.86 8.87
CA GLU A 39 -2.86 -5.25 8.95
C GLU A 39 -1.37 -5.39 8.57
N HIS A 40 -0.98 -4.77 7.45
CA HIS A 40 0.41 -4.81 7.01
C HIS A 40 1.35 -4.13 8.01
N LEU A 41 0.96 -2.98 8.56
CA LEU A 41 1.76 -2.26 9.54
C LEU A 41 1.88 -3.03 10.85
N GLN A 42 0.82 -3.71 11.28
CA GLN A 42 0.84 -4.59 12.45
C GLN A 42 1.84 -5.73 12.24
N LYS A 43 1.83 -6.38 11.07
CA LYS A 43 2.79 -7.43 10.73
C LYS A 43 4.23 -6.93 10.80
N LEU A 44 4.52 -5.74 10.24
CA LEU A 44 5.85 -5.15 10.29
C LEU A 44 6.30 -4.82 11.73
N LEU A 45 5.35 -4.41 12.59
CA LEU A 45 5.61 -4.16 14.00
C LEU A 45 5.95 -5.47 14.74
N GLU A 46 5.20 -6.54 14.49
CA GLU A 46 5.45 -7.86 15.05
C GLU A 46 6.82 -8.40 14.62
N GLU A 47 7.17 -8.32 13.33
CA GLU A 47 8.48 -8.72 12.80
C GLU A 47 9.64 -7.92 13.44
N ALA A 48 9.46 -6.61 13.64
CA ALA A 48 10.47 -5.76 14.27
C ALA A 48 10.64 -6.10 15.77
N ARG A 49 9.54 -6.36 16.48
CA ARG A 49 9.57 -6.81 17.88
C ARG A 49 10.22 -8.18 18.01
N GLU A 50 9.87 -9.14 17.17
CA GLU A 50 10.51 -10.45 17.14
C GLU A 50 12.02 -10.34 16.88
N THR A 51 12.43 -9.45 15.97
CA THR A 51 13.86 -9.19 15.71
C THR A 51 14.57 -8.69 16.96
N LYS A 52 13.95 -7.78 17.71
CA LYS A 52 14.48 -7.28 18.98
C LYS A 52 14.51 -8.37 20.06
N ASP A 53 13.46 -9.17 20.19
CA ASP A 53 13.38 -10.25 21.17
C ASP A 53 14.44 -11.33 20.91
N ASN A 54 14.69 -11.64 19.63
CA ASN A 54 15.77 -12.55 19.23
C ASN A 54 17.16 -12.00 19.61
N HIS A 55 17.35 -10.69 19.59
CA HIS A 55 18.56 -10.04 20.10
C HIS A 55 18.68 -10.17 21.61
N VAL A 56 17.63 -9.80 22.35
CA VAL A 56 17.59 -9.87 23.81
C VAL A 56 17.79 -11.30 24.32
N SER A 57 17.21 -12.29 23.64
CA SER A 57 17.36 -13.70 24.00
C SER A 57 18.67 -14.33 23.52
N GLY A 58 19.56 -13.56 22.86
CA GLY A 58 20.82 -14.07 22.31
C GLY A 58 20.67 -15.02 21.12
N ARG A 59 19.46 -15.18 20.55
CA ARG A 59 19.22 -16.05 19.37
C ARG A 59 19.80 -15.46 18.10
N LYS A 60 19.82 -14.13 18.00
CA LYS A 60 20.45 -13.38 16.90
C LYS A 60 21.00 -12.07 17.43
N LEU A 61 22.32 -11.96 17.55
CA LEU A 61 22.95 -10.72 17.97
C LEU A 61 22.89 -9.68 16.85
N LEU A 62 22.57 -8.46 17.23
CA LEU A 62 22.54 -7.27 16.38
C LEU A 62 23.66 -6.36 16.89
N SER A 63 24.24 -5.57 15.99
CA SER A 63 25.08 -4.45 16.42
C SER A 63 24.25 -3.40 17.16
N GLU A 64 24.90 -2.51 17.88
CA GLU A 64 24.24 -1.39 18.57
C GLU A 64 23.49 -0.47 17.57
N GLU A 65 24.07 -0.25 16.39
CA GLU A 65 23.45 0.53 15.32
C GLU A 65 22.19 -0.16 14.77
N GLU A 66 22.25 -1.47 14.56
CA GLU A 66 21.12 -2.27 14.09
C GLU A 66 19.99 -2.30 15.12
N LEU A 67 20.32 -2.49 16.40
CA LEU A 67 19.35 -2.47 17.50
C LEU A 67 18.67 -1.10 17.58
N THR A 68 19.46 -0.01 17.51
CA THR A 68 18.93 1.36 17.49
C THR A 68 18.00 1.57 16.30
N ALA A 69 18.33 1.04 15.12
CA ALA A 69 17.48 1.13 13.94
C ALA A 69 16.16 0.35 14.11
N VAL A 70 16.20 -0.84 14.71
CA VAL A 70 15.01 -1.64 15.04
C VAL A 70 14.11 -0.92 16.04
N ASP A 71 14.69 -0.32 17.09
CA ASP A 71 13.93 0.47 18.07
C ASP A 71 13.26 1.69 17.44
N ARG A 72 13.96 2.39 16.55
CA ARG A 72 13.36 3.50 15.79
C ARG A 72 12.20 3.03 14.92
N LYS A 73 12.32 1.86 14.28
CA LYS A 73 11.23 1.26 13.48
C LYS A 73 10.03 0.92 14.34
N ILE A 74 10.22 0.24 15.48
CA ILE A 74 9.14 -0.08 16.43
C ILE A 74 8.41 1.21 16.83
N ASN A 75 9.15 2.22 17.30
CA ASN A 75 8.57 3.50 17.72
C ASN A 75 7.84 4.25 16.58
N ALA A 76 8.30 4.11 15.33
CA ALA A 76 7.64 4.71 14.19
C ALA A 76 6.34 3.97 13.84
N PHE A 77 6.36 2.64 13.85
CA PHE A 77 5.19 1.81 13.57
C PHE A 77 4.12 1.92 14.66
N GLU A 78 4.50 1.96 15.94
CA GLU A 78 3.57 2.16 17.06
C GLU A 78 2.86 3.50 16.97
N ARG A 79 3.60 4.60 16.79
CA ARG A 79 3.00 5.93 16.57
C ARG A 79 2.09 5.94 15.36
N LYS A 80 2.49 5.27 14.27
CA LYS A 80 1.66 5.21 13.07
C LYS A 80 0.38 4.42 13.32
N MET A 81 0.45 3.29 14.02
CA MET A 81 -0.71 2.50 14.42
C MET A 81 -1.64 3.31 15.31
N GLU A 82 -1.12 4.05 16.28
CA GLU A 82 -1.89 4.94 17.15
C GLU A 82 -2.64 6.00 16.32
N THR A 83 -1.98 6.65 15.34
CA THR A 83 -2.69 7.59 14.45
C THR A 83 -3.71 6.94 13.52
N MET A 84 -3.65 5.61 13.38
CA MET A 84 -4.60 4.83 12.60
C MET A 84 -5.66 4.16 13.50
N GLN A 85 -5.51 4.21 14.83
CA GLN A 85 -6.51 3.73 15.78
C GLN A 85 -7.69 4.70 15.79
N GLY A 86 -8.72 4.32 15.05
CA GLY A 86 -9.94 5.09 14.88
C GLY A 86 -10.62 4.77 13.56
N GLU A 87 -11.92 5.00 13.52
CA GLU A 87 -12.65 5.03 12.26
C GLU A 87 -12.21 6.23 11.43
N MET A 88 -12.36 6.13 10.12
CA MET A 88 -11.98 7.21 9.22
C MET A 88 -13.16 8.19 9.21
N ASP A 89 -12.95 9.43 9.65
CA ASP A 89 -14.03 10.39 9.62
C ASP A 89 -14.40 10.74 8.16
N GLU A 90 -15.63 11.19 7.95
CA GLU A 90 -16.13 11.46 6.61
C GLU A 90 -15.31 12.54 5.89
N ARG A 91 -14.77 13.49 6.66
CA ARG A 91 -13.90 14.58 6.17
C ARG A 91 -12.54 14.07 5.72
N GLU A 92 -12.01 13.02 6.34
CA GLU A 92 -10.76 12.38 5.98
C GLU A 92 -10.95 11.57 4.71
N ILE A 93 -12.07 10.86 4.57
CA ILE A 93 -12.40 10.13 3.35
C ILE A 93 -12.54 11.10 2.17
N GLU A 94 -13.28 12.19 2.34
CA GLU A 94 -13.43 13.22 1.31
C GLU A 94 -12.08 13.84 0.91
N ARG A 95 -11.21 14.14 1.89
CA ARG A 95 -9.85 14.64 1.62
C ARG A 95 -9.01 13.64 0.82
N VAL A 96 -9.16 12.34 1.07
CA VAL A 96 -8.46 11.30 0.30
C VAL A 96 -9.01 11.24 -1.13
N LEU A 97 -10.34 11.24 -1.30
CA LEU A 97 -11.01 11.25 -2.60
C LEU A 97 -10.56 12.44 -3.46
N GLN A 98 -10.57 13.65 -2.90
CA GLN A 98 -10.13 14.86 -3.61
C GLN A 98 -8.67 14.76 -4.05
N ARG A 99 -7.79 14.23 -3.19
CA ARG A 99 -6.37 14.05 -3.54
C ARG A 99 -6.18 13.04 -4.68
N GLU A 100 -6.99 12.00 -4.73
CA GLU A 100 -6.95 11.03 -5.81
C GLU A 100 -7.49 11.59 -7.12
N GLN A 101 -8.59 12.33 -7.08
CA GLN A 101 -9.11 13.05 -8.25
C GLN A 101 -8.04 13.98 -8.84
N LEU A 102 -7.40 14.81 -8.01
CA LEU A 102 -6.31 15.70 -8.44
C LEU A 102 -5.09 14.95 -9.00
N ARG A 103 -4.85 13.70 -8.57
CA ARG A 103 -3.79 12.86 -9.16
C ARG A 103 -4.23 12.32 -10.51
N ALA A 104 -5.46 11.80 -10.61
CA ALA A 104 -6.02 11.27 -11.84
C ALA A 104 -6.08 12.35 -12.94
N GLU A 105 -6.52 13.57 -12.62
CA GLU A 105 -6.53 14.70 -13.56
C GLU A 105 -5.14 15.05 -14.07
N ARG A 106 -4.15 15.11 -13.18
CA ARG A 106 -2.74 15.37 -13.57
C ARG A 106 -2.19 14.25 -14.44
N ASP A 107 -2.53 13.00 -14.15
CA ASP A 107 -2.11 11.85 -14.95
C ASP A 107 -2.77 11.85 -16.32
N GLU A 108 -4.06 12.17 -16.39
CA GLU A 108 -4.79 12.28 -17.63
C GLU A 108 -4.23 13.42 -18.49
N LYS A 109 -3.98 14.59 -17.91
CA LYS A 109 -3.32 15.72 -18.61
C LYS A 109 -2.00 15.28 -19.22
N ARG A 110 -1.13 14.61 -18.44
CA ARG A 110 0.15 14.08 -18.93
C ARG A 110 -0.03 13.05 -20.05
N ARG A 111 -1.05 12.19 -19.98
CA ARG A 111 -1.36 11.22 -21.04
C ARG A 111 -1.85 11.90 -22.32
N ARG A 112 -2.70 12.93 -22.21
CA ARG A 112 -3.18 13.72 -23.36
C ARG A 112 -2.02 14.44 -24.05
N GLU A 113 -1.14 15.10 -23.30
CA GLU A 113 0.05 15.77 -23.83
C GLU A 113 0.98 14.81 -24.58
N ARG A 114 1.20 13.59 -24.05
CA ARG A 114 1.99 12.55 -24.72
C ARG A 114 1.37 12.09 -26.03
N ARG A 115 0.04 11.92 -26.07
CA ARG A 115 -0.68 11.54 -27.29
C ARG A 115 -0.60 12.61 -28.37
N GLN A 116 -0.77 13.88 -27.98
CA GLN A 116 -0.65 15.02 -28.91
C GLN A 116 0.75 15.11 -29.53
N ARG A 117 1.80 15.01 -28.71
CA ARG A 117 3.19 14.99 -29.22
C ARG A 117 3.46 13.81 -30.15
N ALA A 118 2.85 12.66 -29.90
CA ALA A 118 2.99 11.49 -30.76
C ALA A 118 2.22 11.61 -32.07
N SER A 119 1.16 12.44 -32.14
CA SER A 119 0.43 12.72 -33.39
C SER A 119 1.05 13.83 -34.25
N GLU A 120 1.99 14.60 -33.69
CA GLU A 120 2.71 15.69 -34.38
C GLU A 120 4.05 15.25 -35.00
N LEU A 121 4.46 13.99 -34.77
CA LEU A 121 5.66 13.35 -35.33
C LEU A 121 5.29 12.36 -36.45
#